data_AF-A0A849RMW1-F1
#
_entry.id   AF-A0A849RMW1-F1
#
_cell.length_a   1.000
_cell.length_b   1.000
_cell.length_c   1.000
_cell.angle_alpha   90.00
_cell.angle_beta   90.00
_cell.angle_gamma   90.00
#
_symmetry.space_group_name_H-M   'P 1'
#
loop_
_entity.id
_entity.type
_entity.pdbx_description
1 polymer ?
#
loop_
_entity_poly.entity_id
_entity_poly.type
_entity_poly.pdbx_seq_one_letter_code
_entity_poly.pdbx_strand_id
1 'polypeptide(L)'
;MRILELLGSVGLGTIAAYAITRFADFDWHRALVWIGGSRSRIALKKSWKADYVSDTTPAYFHYVRRRYRYEVHCPIRYCINGQIREGIAVDMTREGWRLKGQETLAPGMMLSLDVTLPGAASSLPIARAVVRWVEGRECGVKLEQIEPEPAAQLSRFFSTLSQGVNVRSKVA
;
A
#
# COMPACT_ATOMS: atom_id res chain seq x y z
N MET A 1 -43.69 38.83 -12.21
CA MET A 1 -43.17 38.15 -13.42
C MET A 1 -41.65 38.22 -13.34
N ARG A 2 -40.99 37.10 -12.96
CA ARG A 2 -40.16 36.22 -13.83
C ARG A 2 -38.99 36.97 -14.46
N ILE A 3 -37.73 36.57 -14.32
CA ILE A 3 -37.06 35.40 -14.95
C ILE A 3 -35.67 35.31 -14.24
N LEU A 4 -35.34 34.33 -13.40
CA LEU A 4 -34.85 32.96 -13.63
C LEU A 4 -33.67 32.82 -14.62
N GLU A 5 -32.63 32.13 -14.14
CA GLU A 5 -31.50 31.53 -14.89
C GLU A 5 -30.37 32.48 -15.31
N LEU A 6 -29.17 32.27 -14.76
CA LEU A 6 -27.98 31.88 -15.53
C LEU A 6 -26.86 31.40 -14.56
N LEU A 7 -26.70 30.08 -14.55
CA LEU A 7 -25.49 29.27 -14.32
C LEU A 7 -24.62 29.58 -13.08
N GLY A 8 -24.46 28.69 -12.09
CA GLY A 8 -24.59 27.23 -12.15
C GLY A 8 -23.40 26.55 -12.84
N SER A 9 -22.15 27.01 -12.64
CA SER A 9 -20.97 26.34 -13.22
C SER A 9 -19.62 26.75 -12.61
N VAL A 10 -19.45 26.71 -11.29
CA VAL A 10 -18.11 26.85 -10.67
C VAL A 10 -17.75 25.68 -9.73
N GLY A 11 -18.71 24.81 -9.39
CA GLY A 11 -18.51 23.78 -8.36
C GLY A 11 -17.85 22.45 -8.78
N LEU A 12 -17.71 22.17 -10.08
CA LEU A 12 -17.28 20.83 -10.54
C LEU A 12 -15.83 20.75 -11.04
N GLY A 13 -15.20 21.88 -11.37
CA GLY A 13 -13.82 21.89 -11.89
C GLY A 13 -12.73 21.73 -10.81
N THR A 14 -13.03 22.14 -9.57
CA THR A 14 -12.02 22.18 -8.49
C THR A 14 -11.77 20.82 -7.85
N ILE A 15 -12.78 19.94 -7.80
CA ILE A 15 -12.63 18.60 -7.21
C ILE A 15 -11.78 17.69 -8.12
N ALA A 16 -11.92 17.81 -9.44
CA ALA A 16 -11.08 17.07 -10.39
C ALA A 16 -9.61 17.53 -10.33
N ALA A 17 -9.36 18.84 -10.16
CA ALA A 17 -8.02 19.38 -10.03
C ALA A 17 -7.29 18.89 -8.76
N TYR A 18 -8.01 18.73 -7.64
CA TYR A 18 -7.42 18.25 -6.38
C TYR A 18 -7.07 16.74 -6.42
N ALA A 19 -7.81 15.95 -7.21
CA ALA A 19 -7.48 14.54 -7.42
C ALA A 19 -6.27 14.35 -8.37
N ILE A 20 -6.09 15.26 -9.34
CA ILE A 20 -4.99 15.21 -10.32
C ILE A 20 -3.66 15.65 -9.69
N THR A 21 -3.66 16.65 -8.80
CA THR A 21 -2.43 17.10 -8.13
C THR A 21 -1.83 16.05 -7.20
N ARG A 22 -2.65 15.31 -6.44
CA ARG A 22 -2.13 14.24 -5.56
C ARG A 22 -1.62 13.01 -6.32
N PHE A 23 -2.10 12.79 -7.54
CA PHE A 23 -1.59 11.76 -8.45
C PHE A 23 -0.32 12.21 -9.19
N ALA A 24 -0.20 13.49 -9.52
CA ALA A 24 1.02 14.05 -10.09
C ALA A 24 2.16 14.07 -9.06
N ASP A 25 1.88 14.31 -7.78
CA ASP A 25 2.88 14.20 -6.70
C ASP A 25 3.37 12.76 -6.49
N PHE A 26 2.53 11.75 -6.75
CA PHE A 26 2.95 10.34 -6.79
C PHE A 26 4.00 10.07 -7.88
N ASP A 27 3.97 10.84 -8.98
CA ASP A 27 4.89 10.72 -10.11
C ASP A 27 6.13 11.62 -9.95
N TRP A 28 6.00 12.82 -9.37
CA TRP A 28 7.10 13.78 -9.22
C TRP A 28 8.15 13.37 -8.18
N HIS A 29 7.78 12.69 -7.09
CA HIS A 29 8.78 12.13 -6.16
C HIS A 29 9.60 10.98 -6.76
N ARG A 30 9.21 10.42 -7.92
CA ARG A 30 9.94 9.33 -8.60
C ARG A 30 10.87 9.80 -9.70
N ALA A 31 10.72 11.02 -10.21
CA ALA A 31 11.56 11.53 -11.30
C ALA A 31 13.01 11.86 -10.86
N LEU A 32 13.24 12.15 -9.57
CA LEU A 32 14.57 12.59 -9.10
C LEU A 32 15.57 11.46 -8.80
N VAL A 33 15.19 10.19 -8.90
CA VAL A 33 16.12 9.07 -8.63
C VAL A 33 16.75 8.50 -9.91
N TRP A 34 16.40 8.97 -11.11
CA TRP A 34 16.85 8.31 -12.36
C TRP A 34 17.25 9.21 -13.54
N ILE A 35 17.66 10.46 -13.31
CA ILE A 35 18.36 11.25 -14.33
C ILE A 35 19.86 11.23 -14.05
N GLY A 36 20.48 10.13 -14.45
CA GLY A 36 21.93 9.94 -14.43
C GLY A 36 22.29 8.95 -15.53
N GLY A 37 22.28 9.43 -16.78
CA GLY A 37 22.62 8.61 -17.94
C GLY A 37 24.09 8.19 -17.91
N SER A 38 24.34 6.88 -18.02
CA SER A 38 25.46 6.39 -18.82
C SER A 38 25.33 4.90 -19.12
N ARG A 39 25.48 4.57 -20.40
CA ARG A 39 25.58 3.21 -20.92
C ARG A 39 26.76 2.49 -20.25
N SER A 40 26.49 1.42 -19.52
CA SER A 40 27.47 0.36 -19.28
C SER A 40 26.81 -1.00 -19.48
N ARG A 41 27.23 -1.68 -20.55
CA ARG A 41 26.96 -3.10 -20.78
C ARG A 41 27.83 -3.91 -19.82
N ILE A 42 27.38 -4.01 -18.57
CA ILE A 42 27.76 -5.09 -17.67
C ILE A 42 26.48 -5.52 -16.98
N ALA A 43 25.84 -6.54 -17.54
CA ALA A 43 24.71 -7.22 -16.92
C ALA A 43 25.23 -7.94 -15.67
N LEU A 44 25.46 -7.19 -14.59
CA LEU A 44 25.60 -7.75 -13.27
C LEU A 44 24.22 -8.29 -12.91
N LYS A 45 23.99 -9.58 -13.20
CA LYS A 45 22.95 -10.38 -12.57
C LYS A 45 23.22 -10.34 -11.07
N LYS A 46 22.79 -9.26 -10.41
CA LYS A 46 22.72 -9.19 -8.96
C LYS A 46 21.60 -10.14 -8.57
N SER A 47 21.99 -11.39 -8.34
CA SER A 47 21.16 -12.43 -7.77
C SER A 47 20.75 -11.93 -6.39
N TRP A 48 19.54 -11.36 -6.28
CA TRP A 48 18.94 -10.86 -5.05
C TRP A 48 18.68 -11.94 -3.98
N LYS A 49 19.21 -13.16 -4.19
CA LYS A 49 18.96 -14.35 -3.37
C LYS A 49 19.76 -14.41 -2.07
N ALA A 50 20.85 -13.64 -1.90
CA ALA A 50 21.80 -13.94 -0.83
C ALA A 50 21.55 -13.22 0.50
N ASP A 51 21.01 -11.99 0.52
CA ASP A 51 21.04 -11.17 1.75
C ASP A 51 19.69 -11.06 2.49
N TYR A 52 18.66 -11.79 2.04
CA TYR A 52 17.33 -11.82 2.71
C TYR A 52 17.01 -13.16 3.37
N VAL A 53 17.99 -14.04 3.50
CA VAL A 53 17.92 -15.05 4.55
C VAL A 53 18.22 -14.29 5.82
N SER A 54 17.19 -13.94 6.57
CA SER A 54 17.40 -13.54 7.96
C SER A 54 18.24 -14.63 8.61
N ASP A 55 19.38 -14.28 9.19
CA ASP A 55 20.27 -15.14 10.01
C ASP A 55 19.58 -15.67 11.29
N THR A 56 18.28 -15.91 11.21
CA THR A 56 17.54 -16.68 12.19
C THR A 56 17.83 -18.14 11.86
N THR A 57 18.83 -18.67 12.57
CA THR A 57 19.06 -20.07 12.92
C THR A 57 17.96 -21.03 12.42
N PRO A 58 18.31 -22.16 11.76
CA PRO A 58 17.35 -23.15 11.28
C PRO A 58 16.77 -23.89 12.48
N ALA A 59 15.87 -23.23 13.19
CA ALA A 59 15.10 -23.80 14.25
C ALA A 59 13.66 -23.79 13.77
N TYR A 60 13.09 -25.00 13.72
CA TYR A 60 11.68 -25.34 13.61
C TYR A 60 10.85 -24.69 14.73
N PHE A 61 10.90 -23.37 14.86
CA PHE A 61 9.94 -22.63 15.65
C PHE A 61 8.75 -22.38 14.75
N HIS A 62 7.65 -23.08 15.02
CA HIS A 62 6.34 -22.63 14.57
C HIS A 62 6.23 -21.14 14.90
N TYR A 63 6.21 -20.29 13.88
CA TYR A 63 6.10 -18.85 14.06
C TYR A 63 4.71 -18.56 14.63
N VAL A 64 4.58 -18.60 15.96
CA VAL A 64 3.35 -18.26 16.65
C VAL A 64 3.14 -16.77 16.45
N ARG A 65 2.17 -16.43 15.60
CA ARG A 65 1.84 -15.04 15.26
C ARG A 65 1.30 -14.35 16.51
N ARG A 66 2.03 -13.34 17.00
CA ARG A 66 1.70 -12.63 18.26
C ARG A 66 0.59 -11.59 18.12
N ARG A 67 0.18 -11.21 16.90
CA ARG A 67 -0.77 -10.11 16.65
C ARG A 67 -1.96 -10.57 15.82
N TYR A 68 -3.15 -10.20 16.28
CA TYR A 68 -4.40 -10.35 15.55
C TYR A 68 -4.35 -9.56 14.24
N ARG A 69 -4.83 -10.18 13.16
CA ARG A 69 -4.97 -9.53 11.86
C ARG A 69 -6.43 -9.15 11.66
N TYR A 70 -6.65 -7.90 11.26
CA TYR A 70 -7.98 -7.45 10.87
C TYR A 70 -8.22 -7.93 9.45
N GLU A 71 -9.22 -8.78 9.27
CA GLU A 71 -9.71 -9.16 7.95
C GLU A 71 -10.43 -7.95 7.36
N VAL A 72 -9.83 -7.38 6.32
CA VAL A 72 -10.28 -6.16 5.67
C VAL A 72 -10.06 -6.34 4.18
N HIS A 73 -11.05 -6.01 3.36
CA HIS A 73 -10.96 -6.12 1.91
C HIS A 73 -10.79 -4.72 1.32
N CYS A 74 -9.57 -4.20 1.34
CA CYS A 74 -9.28 -2.85 0.86
C CYS A 74 -8.66 -2.92 -0.53
N PRO A 75 -9.20 -2.19 -1.52
CA PRO A 75 -8.54 -2.04 -2.81
C PRO A 75 -7.15 -1.42 -2.64
N ILE A 76 -6.17 -1.98 -3.34
CA ILE A 76 -4.81 -1.44 -3.37
C ILE A 76 -4.33 -1.30 -4.80
N ARG A 77 -3.44 -0.34 -4.98
CA ARG A 77 -2.58 -0.24 -6.16
C ARG A 77 -1.14 -0.37 -5.70
N TYR A 78 -0.35 -1.12 -6.45
CA TYR A 78 1.07 -1.28 -6.17
C TYR A 78 1.87 -1.02 -7.44
N CYS A 79 3.06 -0.45 -7.26
CA CYS A 79 3.97 -0.28 -8.37
C CYS A 79 5.15 -1.26 -8.28
N ILE A 80 5.39 -1.96 -9.39
CA ILE A 80 6.54 -2.85 -9.60
C ILE A 80 7.21 -2.45 -10.91
N ASN A 81 8.52 -2.22 -10.88
CA ASN A 81 9.30 -1.91 -12.08
C ASN A 81 8.70 -0.77 -12.93
N GLY A 82 8.14 0.25 -12.28
CA GLY A 82 7.52 1.40 -12.95
C GLY A 82 6.09 1.15 -13.47
N GLN A 83 5.58 -0.07 -13.36
CA GLN A 83 4.23 -0.40 -13.79
C GLN A 83 3.28 -0.42 -12.59
N ILE A 84 2.11 0.21 -12.76
CA ILE A 84 1.04 0.19 -11.75
C ILE A 84 0.20 -1.07 -11.98
N ARG A 85 -0.16 -1.70 -10.87
CA ARG A 85 -0.99 -2.89 -10.80
C ARG A 85 -2.01 -2.74 -9.70
N GLU A 86 -3.08 -3.51 -9.81
CA GLU A 86 -4.15 -3.54 -8.83
C GLU A 86 -4.11 -4.84 -8.01
N GLY A 87 -4.67 -4.76 -6.82
CA GLY A 87 -4.85 -5.87 -5.93
C GLY A 87 -5.80 -5.54 -4.79
N ILE A 88 -5.90 -6.45 -3.84
CA ILE A 88 -6.73 -6.30 -2.65
C ILE A 88 -5.88 -6.66 -1.44
N ALA A 89 -5.82 -5.78 -0.45
CA ALA A 89 -5.39 -6.17 0.89
C ALA A 89 -6.54 -6.98 1.51
N VAL A 90 -6.25 -8.21 1.94
CA VAL A 90 -7.20 -9.19 2.48
C VAL A 90 -7.15 -9.22 4.00
N ASP A 91 -5.96 -9.03 4.56
CA ASP A 91 -5.80 -8.79 5.98
C ASP A 91 -4.71 -7.75 6.23
N MET A 92 -4.89 -6.98 7.31
CA MET A 92 -3.98 -5.91 7.65
C MET A 92 -3.66 -5.90 9.14
N THR A 93 -2.41 -5.59 9.44
CA THR A 93 -1.95 -5.14 10.75
C THR A 93 -1.24 -3.80 10.58
N ARG A 94 -0.84 -3.17 11.69
CA ARG A 94 -0.05 -1.93 11.68
C ARG A 94 1.31 -2.07 10.97
N GLU A 95 1.86 -3.29 10.88
CA GLU A 95 3.24 -3.53 10.40
C GLU A 95 3.30 -4.36 9.12
N GLY A 96 2.25 -5.12 8.79
CA GLY A 96 2.28 -5.98 7.63
C GLY A 96 0.91 -6.49 7.22
N TRP A 97 0.75 -6.70 5.91
CA TRP A 97 -0.52 -6.97 5.24
C TRP A 97 -0.41 -8.26 4.41
N ARG A 98 -1.53 -8.93 4.19
CA ARG A 98 -1.66 -9.93 3.13
C ARG A 98 -2.36 -9.31 1.95
N LEU A 99 -1.70 -9.38 0.80
CA LEU A 99 -2.19 -8.85 -0.47
C LEU A 99 -2.53 -10.00 -1.40
N LYS A 100 -3.54 -9.79 -2.22
CA LYS A 100 -3.87 -10.62 -3.37
C LYS A 100 -3.76 -9.77 -4.63
N GLY A 101 -2.77 -10.08 -5.46
CA GLY A 101 -2.47 -9.34 -6.68
C GLY A 101 -3.01 -10.02 -7.94
N GLN A 102 -2.79 -9.37 -9.08
CA GLN A 102 -3.06 -9.94 -10.40
C GLN A 102 -1.96 -10.91 -10.84
N GLU A 103 -0.71 -10.66 -10.41
CA GLU A 103 0.47 -11.44 -10.76
C GLU A 103 1.21 -11.96 -9.52
N THR A 104 2.03 -12.99 -9.72
CA THR A 104 2.89 -13.58 -8.69
C THR A 104 4.11 -12.67 -8.48
N LEU A 105 4.33 -12.25 -7.24
CA LEU A 105 5.50 -11.45 -6.87
C LEU A 105 6.66 -12.34 -6.45
N ALA A 106 7.81 -11.74 -6.15
CA ALA A 106 8.95 -12.44 -5.57
C ALA A 106 9.22 -11.96 -4.14
N PRO A 107 9.54 -12.86 -3.18
CA PRO A 107 10.06 -12.45 -1.87
C PRO A 107 11.28 -11.54 -1.99
N GLY A 108 11.40 -10.56 -1.11
CA GLY A 108 12.42 -9.52 -1.12
C GLY A 108 12.12 -8.32 -2.03
N MET A 109 11.10 -8.41 -2.88
CA MET A 109 10.72 -7.30 -3.76
C MET A 109 10.18 -6.11 -2.97
N MET A 110 10.61 -4.91 -3.35
CA MET A 110 10.15 -3.65 -2.78
C MET A 110 9.00 -3.09 -3.62
N LEU A 111 7.94 -2.68 -2.94
CA LEU A 111 6.71 -2.13 -3.52
C LEU A 111 6.44 -0.76 -2.92
N SER A 112 5.93 0.15 -3.75
CA SER A 112 5.18 1.31 -3.26
C SER A 112 3.70 0.97 -3.37
N LEU A 113 2.94 1.20 -2.29
CA LEU A 113 1.53 0.86 -2.21
C LEU A 113 0.70 2.12 -2.12
N ASP A 114 -0.51 2.07 -2.64
CA ASP A 114 -1.55 3.06 -2.42
C ASP A 114 -2.83 2.32 -2.06
N VAL A 115 -3.34 2.52 -0.84
CA VAL A 115 -4.50 1.81 -0.31
C VAL A 115 -5.70 2.72 -0.18
N THR A 116 -6.86 2.26 -0.64
CA THR A 116 -8.12 2.96 -0.40
C THR A 116 -8.79 2.34 0.82
N LEU A 117 -8.72 3.05 1.96
CA LEU A 117 -9.36 2.59 3.19
C LEU A 117 -10.88 2.83 3.14
N PRO A 118 -11.69 1.93 3.74
CA PRO A 118 -13.13 2.14 3.88
C PRO A 118 -13.44 3.46 4.60
N GLY A 119 -14.27 4.30 3.99
CA GLY A 119 -14.66 5.60 4.55
C GLY A 119 -13.59 6.70 4.45
N ALA A 120 -12.43 6.43 3.87
CA ALA A 120 -11.45 7.47 3.57
C ALA A 120 -11.81 8.18 2.26
N ALA A 121 -11.70 9.51 2.26
CA ALA A 121 -11.94 10.33 1.06
C ALA A 121 -10.80 10.24 0.04
N SER A 122 -9.59 9.87 0.47
CA SER A 122 -8.42 9.71 -0.39
C SER A 122 -7.73 8.39 -0.14
N SER A 123 -7.03 7.91 -1.16
CA SER A 123 -6.10 6.80 -1.02
C SER A 123 -4.89 7.21 -0.18
N LEU A 124 -4.26 6.23 0.46
CA LEU A 124 -3.22 6.39 1.45
C LEU A 124 -1.91 5.81 0.89
N PRO A 125 -0.92 6.67 0.60
CA PRO A 125 0.34 6.23 0.04
C PRO A 125 1.22 5.59 1.11
N ILE A 126 1.88 4.50 0.73
CA ILE A 126 2.95 3.86 1.47
C ILE A 126 4.18 3.82 0.57
N ALA A 127 5.20 4.56 0.99
CA ALA A 127 6.43 4.72 0.23
C ALA A 127 7.12 3.38 -0.04
N ARG A 128 7.24 2.53 0.99
CA ARG A 128 8.01 1.28 0.92
C ARG A 128 7.40 0.14 1.73
N ALA A 129 7.07 -0.94 1.03
CA ALA A 129 6.71 -2.24 1.59
C ALA A 129 7.56 -3.36 0.95
N VAL A 130 7.93 -4.37 1.71
CA VAL A 130 8.75 -5.49 1.24
C VAL A 130 7.97 -6.79 1.28
N VAL A 131 7.97 -7.52 0.17
CA VAL A 131 7.38 -8.85 0.06
C VAL A 131 8.17 -9.83 0.93
N ARG A 132 7.52 -10.42 1.94
CA ARG A 132 8.12 -11.36 2.89
C ARG A 132 7.90 -12.82 2.50
N TRP A 133 6.77 -13.13 1.89
CA TRP A 133 6.44 -14.46 1.39
C TRP A 133 5.46 -14.34 0.23
N VAL A 134 5.41 -15.38 -0.61
CA VAL A 134 4.50 -15.47 -1.76
C VAL A 134 3.92 -16.87 -1.82
N GLU A 135 2.61 -16.95 -2.03
CA GLU A 135 1.86 -18.18 -2.25
C GLU A 135 0.90 -17.95 -3.42
N GLY A 136 1.32 -18.37 -4.62
CA GLY A 136 0.57 -18.12 -5.86
C GLY A 136 0.43 -16.62 -6.16
N ARG A 137 -0.79 -16.09 -6.04
CA ARG A 137 -1.09 -14.64 -6.21
C ARG A 137 -1.26 -13.90 -4.89
N GLU A 138 -1.14 -14.61 -3.77
CA GLU A 138 -1.13 -14.01 -2.46
C GLU A 138 0.31 -13.75 -2.02
N CYS A 139 0.52 -12.64 -1.33
CA CYS A 139 1.80 -12.33 -0.75
C CYS A 139 1.65 -11.60 0.57
N GLY A 140 2.59 -11.84 1.48
CA GLY A 140 2.71 -11.06 2.70
C GLY A 140 3.67 -9.93 2.47
N VAL A 141 3.28 -8.72 2.82
CA VAL A 141 4.16 -7.55 2.79
C VAL A 141 4.40 -7.01 4.20
N LYS A 142 5.60 -6.53 4.46
CA LYS A 142 5.94 -5.75 5.65
C LYS A 142 6.09 -4.28 5.24
N LEU A 143 5.44 -3.38 5.97
CA LEU A 143 5.60 -1.95 5.78
C LEU A 143 6.95 -1.53 6.39
N GLU A 144 7.83 -0.92 5.60
CA GLU A 144 9.15 -0.47 6.08
C GLU A 144 9.21 1.05 6.25
N GLN A 145 8.59 1.81 5.33
CA GLN A 145 8.58 3.27 5.40
C GLN A 145 7.19 3.78 5.07
N ILE A 146 6.66 4.58 5.98
CA ILE A 146 5.39 5.26 5.87
C ILE A 146 5.56 6.68 6.38
N GLU A 147 4.96 7.64 5.68
CA GLU A 147 4.99 9.03 6.08
C GLU A 147 4.08 9.29 7.31
N PRO A 148 4.34 10.35 8.10
CA PRO A 148 3.61 10.60 9.34
C PRO A 148 2.10 10.76 9.18
N GLU A 149 1.63 11.45 8.14
CA GLU A 149 0.19 11.66 7.89
C GLU A 149 -0.51 10.33 7.53
N PRO A 150 -0.06 9.57 6.50
CA PRO A 150 -0.53 8.21 6.24
C PRO A 150 -0.48 7.28 7.47
N ALA A 151 0.60 7.34 8.25
CA ALA A 151 0.72 6.54 9.47
C ALA A 151 -0.35 6.88 10.51
N ALA A 152 -0.65 8.18 10.69
CA ALA A 152 -1.70 8.65 11.59
C ALA A 152 -3.09 8.19 11.12
N GLN A 153 -3.37 8.25 9.82
CA GLN A 153 -4.63 7.77 9.23
C GLN A 153 -4.82 6.26 9.42
N LEU A 154 -3.79 5.45 9.13
CA LEU A 154 -3.84 4.00 9.40
C LEU A 154 -4.02 3.72 10.90
N SER A 155 -3.34 4.46 11.78
CA SER A 155 -3.47 4.30 13.23
C SER A 155 -4.91 4.54 13.68
N ARG A 156 -5.57 5.60 13.17
CA ARG A 156 -6.99 5.88 13.44
C ARG A 156 -7.89 4.76 12.92
N PHE A 157 -7.66 4.30 11.69
CA PHE A 157 -8.41 3.20 11.09
C PHE A 157 -8.35 1.93 11.95
N PHE A 158 -7.15 1.51 12.37
CA PHE A 158 -7.00 0.36 13.27
C PHE A 158 -7.63 0.57 14.65
N SER A 159 -7.61 1.79 15.18
CA SER A 159 -8.30 2.11 16.43
C SER A 159 -9.81 1.91 16.29
N THR A 160 -10.42 2.39 15.20
CA THR A 160 -11.85 2.17 14.91
C THR A 160 -12.18 0.69 14.75
N LEU A 161 -11.36 -0.07 14.02
CA LEU A 161 -11.56 -1.52 13.86
C LEU A 161 -11.49 -2.26 15.20
N SER A 162 -10.52 -1.89 16.06
CA SER A 162 -10.37 -2.52 17.38
C SER A 162 -11.59 -2.28 18.28
N GLN A 163 -12.21 -1.10 18.20
CA GLN A 163 -13.42 -0.78 18.93
C GLN A 163 -14.61 -1.58 18.41
N GLY A 164 -14.79 -1.68 17.09
CA GLY A 164 -15.87 -2.47 16.48
C GLY A 164 -15.79 -3.96 16.82
N VAL A 165 -14.58 -4.53 16.84
CA VAL A 165 -14.35 -5.91 17.27
C VAL A 165 -14.72 -6.10 18.75
N ASN A 166 -14.30 -5.17 19.61
CA ASN A 166 -14.55 -5.24 21.05
C ASN A 166 -16.05 -5.09 21.39
N VAL A 167 -16.79 -4.29 20.62
CA VAL A 167 -18.26 -4.19 20.73
C VAL A 167 -18.90 -5.52 20.36
N ARG A 168 -18.48 -6.16 19.26
CA ARG A 168 -19.05 -7.44 18.84
C ARG A 168 -18.76 -8.57 19.83
N SER A 169 -17.59 -8.56 20.49
CA SER A 169 -17.23 -9.57 21.49
C SER A 169 -17.91 -9.40 22.85
N LYS A 170 -18.45 -8.22 23.17
CA LYS A 170 -19.19 -7.99 24.42
C LYS A 170 -20.68 -8.35 24.35
N VAL A 171 -21.21 -8.57 23.15
CA VAL A 171 -22.65 -8.82 22.90
C VAL A 171 -22.93 -10.32 22.68
N ALA A 172 -21.89 -11.15 22.62
CA ALA A 172 -21.97 -12.61 22.59
C ALA A 172 -21.70 -13.19 23.98
#